data_AF-A0AAV7X216-F1
#
_entry.id   AF-A0AAV7X216-F1
#
_cell.length_a   1.000
_cell.length_b   1.000
_cell.length_c   1.000
_cell.angle_alpha   90.00
_cell.angle_beta   90.00
_cell.angle_gamma   90.00
#
_symmetry.space_group_name_H-M   'P 1'
#
loop_
_entity.id
_entity.type
_entity.pdbx_description
1 polymer ?
#
loop_
_entity_poly.entity_id
_entity_poly.type
_entity_poly.pdbx_seq_one_letter_code
_entity_poly.pdbx_strand_id
1 'polypeptide(L)'
;FGEGYTVIVRVAGLPPKLQPVEAFVESSFPGSVLKEKHHNTLQYQLPFGLISLSAIFSAFTENKAQLNIEDYSVSQTTLDQ
;
A
#
# COMPACT_ATOMS: atom_id res chain seq x y z
N PHE A 1 9.33 8.70 -15.24
CA PHE A 1 7.98 9.30 -15.28
C PHE A 1 7.04 8.45 -14.46
N GLY A 2 6.53 9.00 -13.37
CA GLY A 2 5.67 8.29 -12.42
C GLY A 2 5.57 9.11 -11.15
N GLU A 3 4.89 10.25 -11.20
CA GLU A 3 4.59 11.04 -10.01
C GLU A 3 3.58 10.25 -9.15
N GLY A 4 3.94 9.97 -7.90
CA GLY A 4 3.06 9.22 -7.00
C GLY A 4 3.72 8.71 -5.73
N TYR A 5 2.98 7.89 -5.00
CA TYR A 5 3.47 7.19 -3.82
C TYR A 5 3.59 5.71 -4.14
N THR A 6 4.75 5.13 -3.79
CA THR A 6 4.93 3.68 -3.75
C THR A 6 4.62 3.22 -2.33
N VAL A 7 3.71 2.26 -2.21
CA VAL A 7 3.37 1.63 -0.94
C VAL A 7 3.76 0.16 -0.99
N ILE A 8 4.56 -0.27 -0.02
CA ILE A 8 4.94 -1.67 0.16
C ILE A 8 4.29 -2.14 1.46
N VAL A 9 3.54 -3.23 1.39
CA VAL A 9 2.80 -3.79 2.53
C VAL A 9 3.24 -5.22 2.73
N ARG A 10 3.62 -5.57 3.96
CA ARG A 10 3.99 -6.93 4.34
C ARG A 10 2.94 -7.49 5.29
N VAL A 11 2.40 -8.64 4.94
CA VAL A 11 1.31 -9.30 5.67
C VAL A 11 1.88 -10.45 6.49
N ALA A 12 1.47 -10.54 7.76
CA ALA A 12 1.86 -11.64 8.63
C ALA A 12 1.01 -12.90 8.38
N GLY A 13 1.53 -14.06 8.81
CA GLY A 13 0.82 -15.34 8.80
C GLY A 13 1.37 -16.36 7.80
N LEU A 14 1.02 -17.63 8.03
CA LEU A 14 1.41 -18.79 7.21
C LEU A 14 0.17 -19.69 7.01
N PRO A 15 -0.52 -19.64 5.85
CA PRO A 15 -0.26 -18.73 4.72
C PRO A 15 -0.74 -17.29 4.99
N PRO A 16 -0.08 -16.27 4.41
CA PRO A 16 -0.49 -14.88 4.55
C PRO A 16 -1.83 -14.64 3.82
N LYS A 17 -2.74 -13.91 4.48
CA LYS A 17 -4.03 -13.53 3.88
C LYS A 17 -3.88 -12.21 3.15
N LEU A 18 -3.54 -12.26 1.86
CA LEU A 18 -3.33 -11.07 1.05
C LEU A 18 -4.63 -10.41 0.57
N GLN A 19 -5.68 -11.20 0.31
CA GLN A 19 -6.94 -10.67 -0.23
C GLN A 19 -7.59 -9.54 0.59
N PRO A 20 -7.62 -9.59 1.94
CA PRO A 20 -8.15 -8.48 2.74
C PRO A 20 -7.37 -7.18 2.54
N VAL A 21 -6.05 -7.26 2.38
CA VAL A 21 -5.18 -6.11 2.12
C VAL A 21 -5.39 -5.59 0.71
N GLU A 22 -5.51 -6.47 -0.28
CA GLU A 22 -5.83 -6.11 -1.67
C GLU A 22 -7.15 -5.33 -1.74
N ALA A 23 -8.22 -5.88 -1.16
CA ALA A 23 -9.53 -5.24 -1.13
C ALA A 23 -9.53 -3.90 -0.36
N PHE A 24 -8.79 -3.82 0.75
CA PHE A 24 -8.60 -2.57 1.49
C PHE A 24 -7.93 -1.51 0.63
N VAL A 25 -6.84 -1.85 -0.07
CA VAL A 25 -6.09 -0.88 -0.88
C VAL A 25 -6.95 -0.39 -2.05
N GLU A 26 -7.65 -1.28 -2.74
CA GLU A 26 -8.56 -0.91 -3.83
C GLU A 26 -9.71 -0.01 -3.37
N SER A 27 -10.25 -0.25 -2.16
CA SER A 27 -11.34 0.54 -1.60
C SER A 27 -10.89 1.88 -1.01
N SER A 28 -9.74 1.93 -0.34
CA SER A 28 -9.24 3.14 0.32
C SER A 28 -8.48 4.06 -0.63
N PHE A 29 -7.87 3.52 -1.68
CA PHE A 29 -7.05 4.28 -2.60
C PHE A 29 -7.46 4.01 -4.07
N PRO A 30 -8.61 4.57 -4.52
CA PRO A 30 -9.08 4.35 -5.88
C PRO A 30 -8.03 4.81 -6.90
N GLY A 31 -7.79 3.96 -7.91
CA GLY A 31 -6.71 4.17 -8.90
C GLY A 31 -5.35 3.64 -8.47
N SER A 32 -5.23 3.00 -7.30
CA SER A 32 -4.04 2.23 -6.93
C SER A 32 -3.78 1.11 -7.94
N VAL A 33 -2.52 0.91 -8.32
CA VAL A 33 -2.11 -0.17 -9.21
C VAL A 33 -1.18 -1.12 -8.47
N LEU A 34 -1.57 -2.40 -8.36
CA LEU A 34 -0.69 -3.45 -7.86
C LEU A 34 0.45 -3.68 -8.86
N LYS A 35 1.68 -3.41 -8.43
CA LYS A 35 2.89 -3.58 -9.23
C LYS A 35 3.55 -4.92 -9.00
N GLU A 36 3.62 -5.35 -7.75
CA GLU A 36 4.26 -6.60 -7.38
C GLU A 36 3.48 -7.32 -6.27
N LYS A 37 3.44 -8.65 -6.38
CA LYS A 37 2.86 -9.55 -5.38
C LYS A 37 3.83 -10.70 -5.17
N HIS A 38 4.48 -10.74 -4.00
CA HIS A 38 5.51 -11.72 -3.71
C HIS A 38 5.34 -12.31 -2.30
N HIS A 39 4.98 -13.60 -2.23
CA HIS A 39 4.76 -14.38 -1.00
C HIS A 39 3.82 -13.72 0.03
N ASN A 40 4.35 -12.78 0.82
CA ASN A 40 3.64 -12.06 1.87
C ASN A 40 3.70 -10.53 1.69
N THR A 41 4.30 -10.05 0.61
CA THR A 41 4.50 -8.63 0.30
C THR A 41 3.68 -8.23 -0.91
N LEU A 42 3.05 -7.06 -0.82
CA LEU A 42 2.32 -6.40 -1.90
C LEU A 42 2.93 -5.01 -2.13
N GLN A 43 3.15 -4.65 -3.39
CA GLN A 43 3.62 -3.32 -3.76
C GLN A 43 2.59 -2.63 -4.65
N TYR A 44 2.17 -1.44 -4.24
CA TYR A 44 1.23 -0.61 -4.95
C TYR A 44 1.85 0.70 -5.38
N GLN A 45 1.39 1.19 -6.53
CA GLN A 45 1.63 2.56 -6.96
C GLN A 45 0.33 3.34 -6.88
N LEU A 46 0.36 4.42 -6.11
CA LEU A 46 -0.75 5.33 -5.89
C LEU A 46 -0.57 6.59 -6.77
N PRO A 47 -1.64 7.08 -7.41
CA PRO A 47 -1.59 8.31 -8.19
C PRO A 47 -1.31 9.52 -7.29
N PHE A 48 -0.48 10.45 -7.77
CA PHE A 48 -0.19 11.70 -7.08
C PHE A 48 -1.40 12.64 -7.04
N GLY A 49 -1.53 13.43 -5.97
CA GLY A 49 -2.52 14.52 -5.87
C GLY A 49 -3.96 14.11 -5.49
N LEU A 50 -4.30 12.81 -5.52
CA LEU A 50 -5.60 12.34 -5.05
C LEU A 50 -5.63 12.10 -3.53
N ILE A 51 -4.51 11.71 -2.94
CA ILE A 51 -4.42 11.28 -1.54
C ILE A 51 -3.11 11.80 -0.95
N SER A 52 -3.21 12.48 0.20
CA SER A 52 -2.05 13.00 0.93
C SER A 52 -1.24 11.89 1.57
N LEU A 53 0.08 12.06 1.69
CA LEU A 53 0.97 11.11 2.38
C LEU A 53 0.48 10.77 3.80
N SER A 54 0.02 11.76 4.56
CA SER A 54 -0.55 11.56 5.89
C SER A 54 -1.79 10.67 5.89
N ALA A 55 -2.69 10.84 4.91
CA ALA A 55 -3.88 10.01 4.78
C ALA A 55 -3.54 8.55 4.48
N ILE A 56 -2.48 8.30 3.70
CA ILE A 56 -1.97 6.94 3.45
C ILE A 56 -1.49 6.32 4.77
N PHE A 57 -0.62 7.02 5.51
CA PHE A 57 -0.13 6.53 6.81
C PHE A 57 -1.28 6.29 7.81
N SER A 58 -2.25 7.19 7.91
CA SER A 58 -3.42 7.02 8.79
C SER A 58 -4.20 5.76 8.43
N ALA A 59 -4.58 5.60 7.16
CA ALA A 59 -5.37 4.46 6.71
C ALA A 59 -4.67 3.12 6.98
N PHE A 60 -3.36 3.01 6.71
CA PHE A 60 -2.60 1.79 7.02
C PHE A 60 -2.43 1.56 8.51
N THR A 61 -2.20 2.61 9.30
CA THR A 61 -2.05 2.50 10.77
C THR A 61 -3.34 2.02 11.42
N GLU A 62 -4.48 2.59 11.03
CA GLU A 62 -5.81 2.27 11.58
C GLU A 62 -6.24 0.84 11.24
N ASN A 63 -5.85 0.34 10.07
CA ASN A 63 -6.23 -0.99 9.59
C ASN A 63 -5.14 -2.06 9.84
N LYS A 64 -3.96 -1.70 10.36
CA LYS A 64 -2.79 -2.59 10.52
C LYS A 64 -3.15 -3.89 11.26
N ALA A 65 -3.80 -3.76 12.41
CA ALA A 65 -4.17 -4.91 13.25
C ALA A 65 -5.28 -5.76 12.61
N GLN A 66 -6.28 -5.13 12.00
CA GLN A 66 -7.41 -5.84 11.39
C GLN A 66 -7.00 -6.64 10.16
N LEU A 67 -6.05 -6.12 9.39
CA LEU A 67 -5.54 -6.72 8.16
C LEU A 67 -4.33 -7.63 8.39
N ASN A 68 -3.89 -7.81 9.64
CA ASN A 68 -2.72 -8.59 10.00
C ASN A 68 -1.44 -8.14 9.24
N ILE A 69 -1.28 -6.82 9.08
CA ILE A 69 -0.11 -6.23 8.44
C ILE A 69 1.05 -6.24 9.43
N GLU A 70 2.15 -6.90 9.06
CA GLU A 70 3.39 -6.94 9.83
C GLU A 70 4.07 -5.57 9.80
N ASP A 71 4.26 -5.05 8.59
CA ASP A 71 4.90 -3.76 8.34
C ASP A 71 4.40 -3.15 7.03
N TYR A 72 4.50 -1.84 6.91
CA TYR A 72 4.27 -1.13 5.65
C TYR A 72 5.22 0.05 5.52
N SER A 73 5.60 0.35 4.28
CA SER A 73 6.46 1.47 3.94
C SER A 73 5.82 2.27 2.82
N VAL A 74 5.92 3.60 2.93
CA VAL A 74 5.45 4.53 1.89
C VAL A 74 6.63 5.38 1.46
N SER A 75 6.85 5.46 0.16
CA SER A 75 7.92 6.25 -0.44
C SER A 75 7.36 7.13 -1.53
N GLN A 76 7.69 8.42 -1.51
CA GLN A 76 7.37 9.29 -2.63
C GLN A 76 8.36 9.00 -3.76
N THR A 77 7.84 8.70 -4.94
CA THR A 77 8.67 8.63 -6.14
C THR A 77 8.54 9.98 -6.84
N THR A 78 9.32 10.96 -6.41
CA THR A 78 9.67 12.09 -7.29
C THR A 78 10.79 11.60 -8.18
N LEU A 79 10.61 11.67 -9.51
CA LEU A 79 11.74 11.50 -10.41
C LEU A 79 12.71 12.66 -10.07
N ASP A 80 13.83 12.35 -9.44
CA ASP A 80 14.95 13.30 -9.35
C ASP A 80 15.40 13.62 -10.79
N GLN A 81 15.64 14.91 -11.06
CA GLN A 81 15.93 15.44 -12.39
C GLN A 81 17.30 15.01 -12.93
#